data_AF-A0A7S4KT51-F1
#
_entry.id   AF-A0A7S4KT51-F1
#
_cell.length_a   1.000
_cell.length_b   1.000
_cell.length_c   1.000
_cell.angle_alpha   90.00
_cell.angle_beta   90.00
_cell.angle_gamma   90.00
#
_symmetry.space_group_name_H-M   'P 1'
#
loop_
_entity.id
_entity.type
_entity.pdbx_description
1 polymer ?
#
loop_
_entity_poly.entity_id
_entity_poly.type
_entity_poly.pdbx_seq_one_letter_code
_entity_poly.pdbx_strand_id
1 'polypeptide(L)'
;ARLEGDEKKRVEARKQVWQEECDLAGIKGDKMGEATALVKVRNAELELARLEGDEKKRVEARKQVWQEECDLAGIKGDKMGEATALVKVRNAELELARL
;
A
#
# COMPACT_ATOMS: atom_id res chain seq x y z
N ALA A 1 8.18 16.26 16.79
CA ALA A 1 9.38 15.71 17.49
C ALA A 1 9.10 14.41 18.27
N ARG A 2 8.47 14.42 19.47
CA ARG A 2 8.18 13.16 20.22
C ARG A 2 6.95 12.41 19.69
N LEU A 3 5.86 13.14 19.40
CA LEU A 3 4.61 12.58 18.88
C LEU A 3 4.77 11.94 17.49
N GLU A 4 5.53 12.56 16.59
CA GLU A 4 5.82 12.00 15.25
C GLU A 4 6.69 10.74 15.33
N GLY A 5 7.67 10.71 16.26
CA GLY A 5 8.48 9.51 16.50
C GLY A 5 7.67 8.36 17.09
N ASP A 6 6.75 8.67 18.01
CA ASP A 6 5.84 7.67 18.58
C ASP A 6 4.84 7.16 17.54
N GLU A 7 4.34 8.03 16.64
CA GLU A 7 3.47 7.59 15.55
C GLU A 7 4.22 6.71 14.55
N LYS A 8 5.44 7.11 14.11
CA LYS A 8 6.25 6.30 13.19
C LYS A 8 6.42 4.86 13.70
N LYS A 9 6.74 4.70 15.00
CA LYS A 9 6.87 3.38 15.64
C LYS A 9 5.56 2.59 15.63
N ARG A 10 4.42 3.24 15.84
CA ARG A 10 3.10 2.59 15.76
C ARG A 10 2.80 2.13 14.35
N VAL A 11 3.10 2.94 13.34
CA VAL A 11 2.92 2.55 11.93
C VAL A 11 3.83 1.37 11.59
N GLU A 12 5.09 1.39 12.00
CA GLU A 12 6.04 0.28 11.81
C GLU A 12 5.54 -1.01 12.47
N ALA A 13 5.02 -0.94 13.70
CA ALA A 13 4.46 -2.11 14.38
C ALA A 13 3.23 -2.67 13.65
N ARG A 14 2.32 -1.83 13.15
CA ARG A 14 1.17 -2.28 12.34
C ARG A 14 1.64 -2.92 11.03
N LYS A 15 2.62 -2.32 10.36
CA LYS A 15 3.21 -2.86 9.13
C LYS A 15 3.75 -4.27 9.36
N GLN A 16 4.48 -4.51 10.45
CA GLN A 16 5.01 -5.82 10.78
C GLN A 16 3.90 -6.87 10.95
N VAL A 17 2.85 -6.54 11.70
CA VAL A 17 1.69 -7.45 11.86
C VAL A 17 1.06 -7.80 10.51
N TRP A 18 0.86 -6.82 9.62
CA TRP A 18 0.29 -7.08 8.30
C TRP A 18 1.23 -7.84 7.37
N GLN A 19 2.55 -7.66 7.52
CA GLN A 19 3.53 -8.46 6.79
C GLN A 19 3.45 -9.92 7.21
N GLU A 20 3.37 -10.20 8.51
CA GLU A 20 3.19 -11.55 9.03
C GLU A 20 1.86 -12.18 8.57
N GLU A 21 0.76 -11.41 8.55
CA GLU A 21 -0.52 -11.84 7.96
C GLU A 21 -0.36 -12.22 6.48
N CYS A 22 0.37 -11.40 5.72
CA CYS A 22 0.62 -11.62 4.29
C CYS A 22 1.43 -12.91 4.06
N ASP A 23 2.55 -13.06 4.79
CA ASP A 23 3.43 -14.21 4.67
C ASP A 23 2.70 -15.51 5.05
N LEU A 24 1.90 -15.48 6.13
CA LEU A 24 1.10 -16.62 6.56
C LEU A 24 0.02 -17.00 5.54
N ALA A 25 -0.63 -16.00 4.92
CA ALA A 25 -1.61 -16.25 3.86
C ALA A 25 -0.94 -16.88 2.63
N GLY A 26 0.24 -16.39 2.24
CA GLY A 26 1.05 -16.98 1.16
C GLY A 26 1.43 -18.44 1.45
N ILE A 27 1.89 -18.75 2.68
CA ILE A 27 2.18 -20.13 3.11
C ILE A 27 0.95 -21.05 3.00
N LYS A 28 -0.24 -20.53 3.32
CA LYS A 28 -1.50 -21.28 3.23
C LYS A 28 -2.05 -21.37 1.80
N GLY A 29 -1.49 -20.63 0.85
CA GLY A 29 -2.03 -20.48 -0.51
C GLY A 29 -3.32 -19.65 -0.56
N ASP A 30 -3.62 -18.86 0.48
CA ASP A 30 -4.76 -17.94 0.50
C ASP A 30 -4.43 -16.66 -0.24
N LYS A 31 -4.60 -16.69 -1.57
CA LYS A 31 -4.33 -15.54 -2.45
C LYS A 31 -5.16 -14.31 -2.10
N MET A 32 -6.37 -14.49 -1.58
CA MET A 32 -7.23 -13.36 -1.23
C MET A 32 -6.78 -12.70 0.06
N GLY A 33 -6.46 -13.50 1.07
CA GLY A 33 -5.87 -13.04 2.31
C GLY A 33 -4.53 -12.35 2.10
N GLU A 34 -3.66 -12.94 1.27
CA GLU A 34 -2.34 -12.40 0.92
C GLU A 34 -2.45 -11.02 0.28
N ALA A 35 -3.22 -10.89 -0.82
CA ALA A 35 -3.41 -9.60 -1.48
C ALA A 35 -4.06 -8.55 -0.56
N THR A 36 -4.99 -8.96 0.30
CA THR A 36 -5.63 -8.06 1.27
C THR A 36 -4.63 -7.56 2.31
N ALA A 37 -3.78 -8.43 2.84
CA ALA A 37 -2.75 -8.06 3.80
C ALA A 37 -1.69 -7.15 3.16
N LEU A 38 -1.28 -7.44 1.92
CA LEU A 38 -0.32 -6.66 1.16
C LEU A 38 -0.79 -5.20 0.94
N VAL A 39 -2.07 -4.99 0.61
CA VAL A 39 -2.65 -3.64 0.54
C VAL A 39 -2.50 -2.89 1.86
N LYS A 40 -2.68 -3.55 3.02
CA LYS A 40 -2.47 -2.92 4.33
C LYS A 40 -1.00 -2.57 4.57
N VAL A 41 -0.07 -3.46 4.20
CA VAL A 41 1.38 -3.21 4.26
C VAL A 41 1.73 -1.95 3.45
N ARG A 42 1.26 -1.84 2.21
CA ARG A 42 1.51 -0.65 1.37
C ARG A 42 0.91 0.62 1.94
N ASN A 43 -0.29 0.54 2.54
CA ASN A 43 -0.88 1.69 3.21
C ASN A 43 -0.03 2.17 4.39
N ALA A 44 0.55 1.24 5.16
CA ALA A 44 1.49 1.58 6.23
C ALA A 44 2.75 2.26 5.67
N GLU A 45 3.29 1.78 4.55
CA GLU A 45 4.45 2.39 3.88
C GLU A 45 4.15 3.80 3.37
N LEU A 46 2.96 4.02 2.81
CA LEU A 46 2.50 5.35 2.43
C LEU A 46 2.41 6.28 3.64
N GLU A 47 1.91 5.79 4.77
CA GLU A 47 1.85 6.57 6.01
C GLU A 47 3.26 6.91 6.53
N LEU A 48 4.20 5.97 6.48
CA LEU A 48 5.60 6.23 6.82
C LEU A 48 6.23 7.28 5.89
N ALA A 49 6.01 7.17 4.58
CA ALA A 49 6.48 8.18 3.62
C ALA A 49 5.88 9.56 3.89
N ARG A 50 4.61 9.61 4.34
CA ARG A 50 3.97 10.87 4.78
C ARG A 50 4.68 11.48 5.99
N LEU A 51 5.01 10.67 6.99
CA LEU A 51 5.74 11.12 8.18
C LEU A 51 7.17 11.56 7.86
N GLU A 52 7.81 11.00 6.83
CA GLU A 52 9.18 11.35 6.43
C GLU A 52 9.31 12.68 5.68
N GLY A 53 8.21 13.24 5.17
CA GLY A 53 8.23 14.55 4.51
C GLY A 53 8.68 14.54 3.04
N ASP A 54 9.07 13.40 2.50
CA ASP A 54 9.58 13.27 1.13
C ASP A 54 8.43 13.06 0.14
N GLU A 55 8.17 14.08 -0.68
CA GLU A 55 7.05 14.05 -1.62
C GLU A 55 7.20 12.96 -2.68
N LYS A 56 8.41 12.76 -3.22
CA LYS A 56 8.64 11.72 -4.22
C LYS A 56 8.34 10.34 -3.66
N LYS A 57 8.85 10.04 -2.45
CA LYS A 57 8.54 8.77 -1.77
C LYS A 57 7.05 8.60 -1.49
N ARG A 58 6.33 9.67 -1.13
CA ARG A 58 4.88 9.62 -0.89
C ARG A 58 4.13 9.24 -2.16
N VAL A 59 4.48 9.84 -3.30
CA VAL A 59 3.83 9.50 -4.57
C VAL A 59 4.16 8.07 -5.00
N GLU A 60 5.42 7.64 -4.84
CA GLU A 60 5.83 6.25 -5.11
C GLU A 60 5.07 5.23 -4.24
N ALA A 61 5.01 5.45 -2.92
CA ALA A 61 4.29 4.57 -2.01
C ALA A 61 2.79 4.54 -2.31
N ARG A 62 2.20 5.69 -2.68
CA ARG A 62 0.79 5.79 -3.04
C ARG A 62 0.49 5.04 -4.35
N LYS A 63 1.37 5.15 -5.34
CA LYS A 63 1.30 4.34 -6.56
C LYS A 63 1.26 2.84 -6.23
N GLN A 64 2.13 2.38 -5.33
CA GLN A 64 2.18 0.98 -4.93
C GLN A 64 0.86 0.53 -4.27
N VAL A 65 0.27 1.34 -3.38
CA VAL A 65 -1.06 1.05 -2.80
C VAL A 65 -2.09 0.80 -3.90
N TRP A 66 -2.15 1.69 -4.90
CA TRP A 66 -3.14 1.56 -5.98
C TRP A 66 -2.86 0.38 -6.91
N GLN A 67 -1.60 -0.02 -7.07
CA GLN A 67 -1.25 -1.23 -7.81
C GLN A 67 -1.78 -2.47 -7.07
N GLU A 68 -1.54 -2.58 -5.77
CA GLU A 68 -2.05 -3.72 -4.99
C GLU A 68 -3.59 -3.72 -4.87
N GLU A 69 -4.22 -2.54 -4.81
CA GLU A 69 -5.69 -2.43 -4.87
C GLU A 69 -6.25 -2.91 -6.21
N CYS A 70 -5.55 -2.61 -7.31
CA CYS A 70 -5.91 -3.09 -8.63
C CYS A 70 -5.84 -4.62 -8.69
N ASP A 71 -4.73 -5.19 -8.23
CA ASP A 71 -4.52 -6.63 -8.24
C ASP A 71 -5.56 -7.33 -7.34
N LEU A 72 -5.83 -6.78 -6.15
CA LEU A 72 -6.88 -7.27 -5.25
C LEU A 72 -8.27 -7.22 -5.88
N ALA A 73 -8.62 -6.13 -6.56
CA ALA A 73 -9.90 -6.00 -7.27
C ALA A 73 -10.01 -7.04 -8.40
N GLY A 74 -8.92 -7.28 -9.13
CA GLY A 74 -8.82 -8.35 -10.12
C GLY A 74 -9.12 -9.73 -9.54
N ILE A 75 -8.54 -10.07 -8.38
CA ILE A 75 -8.80 -11.36 -7.71
C ILE A 75 -10.26 -11.45 -7.23
N LYS A 76 -10.86 -10.34 -6.77
CA LYS A 76 -12.28 -10.28 -6.36
C LYS A 76 -13.25 -10.36 -7.55
N GLY A 77 -12.76 -10.15 -8.77
CA GLY A 77 -13.61 -9.96 -9.95
C GLY A 77 -14.32 -8.59 -10.00
N ASP A 78 -13.88 -7.62 -9.19
CA ASP A 78 -14.42 -6.25 -9.17
C ASP A 78 -13.82 -5.41 -10.31
N LYS A 79 -14.45 -5.48 -11.49
CA LYS A 79 -13.96 -4.78 -12.69
C LYS A 79 -14.00 -3.26 -12.58
N MET A 80 -14.95 -2.71 -11.83
CA MET A 80 -15.04 -1.26 -11.64
C MET A 80 -13.94 -0.77 -10.68
N GLY A 81 -13.71 -1.51 -9.60
CA GLY A 81 -12.60 -1.26 -8.67
C GLY A 81 -11.24 -1.37 -9.37
N GLU A 82 -11.03 -2.41 -10.16
CA GLU A 82 -9.80 -2.65 -10.94
C GLU A 82 -9.51 -1.47 -11.88
N ALA A 83 -10.48 -1.07 -12.70
CA ALA A 83 -10.33 0.07 -13.61
C ALA A 83 -10.07 1.39 -12.85
N THR A 84 -10.74 1.61 -11.73
CA THR A 84 -10.55 2.81 -10.91
C THR A 84 -9.14 2.87 -10.32
N ALA A 85 -8.64 1.75 -9.80
CA ALA A 85 -7.30 1.65 -9.26
C ALA A 85 -6.23 1.88 -10.34
N LEU A 86 -6.40 1.31 -11.54
CA LEU A 86 -5.52 1.56 -12.69
C LEU A 86 -5.42 3.03 -13.06
N VAL A 87 -6.54 3.76 -13.11
CA VAL A 87 -6.52 5.21 -13.38
C VAL A 87 -5.70 5.96 -12.33
N LYS A 88 -5.83 5.59 -11.04
CA LYS A 88 -5.03 6.19 -9.97
C LYS A 88 -3.54 5.89 -10.12
N VAL A 89 -3.16 4.65 -10.48
CA VAL A 89 -1.76 4.29 -10.79
C VAL A 89 -1.21 5.19 -11.89
N ARG A 90 -1.93 5.36 -13.01
CA ARG A 90 -1.50 6.22 -14.12
C ARG A 90 -1.37 7.68 -13.72
N ASN A 91 -2.28 8.19 -12.90
CA ASN A 91 -2.17 9.54 -12.37
C ASN A 91 -0.92 9.72 -11.49
N ALA A 92 -0.60 8.72 -10.65
CA ALA A 92 0.62 8.70 -9.84
C ALA A 92 1.89 8.73 -10.71
N GLU A 93 1.91 7.97 -11.81
CA GLU A 93 3.03 7.94 -12.75
C GLU A 93 3.23 9.29 -13.44
N LEU A 94 2.15 9.94 -13.85
CA LEU A 94 2.19 11.29 -14.42
C LEU A 94 2.68 12.32 -13.41
N GLU A 95 2.33 12.17 -12.13
CA GLU A 95 2.81 13.03 -11.05
C GLU A 95 4.29 12.83 -10.79
N LEU A 96 4.77 11.57 -10.70
CA LEU A 96 6.20 11.25 -10.57
C LEU A 96 7.04 11.80 -11.72
N ALA A 97 6.50 11.80 -12.94
CA ALA A 97 7.20 12.34 -14.10
C ALA A 97 7.38 13.87 -14.06
N ARG A 98 6.70 14.57 -13.13
CA ARG A 98 6.72 16.02 -12.98
C ARG A 98 7.50 16.50 -11.74
N LEU A 99 7.95 15.57 -10.88
CA LEU A 99 8.75 15.84 -9.69
C LEU A 99 10.25 15.82 -10.00
#